data_AF-A0A432R3J6-F1
#
_entry.id   AF-A0A432R3J6-F1
#
_cell.length_a   1.000
_cell.length_b   1.000
_cell.length_c   1.000
_cell.angle_alpha   90.00
_cell.angle_beta   90.00
_cell.angle_gamma   90.00
#
_symmetry.space_group_name_H-M   'P 1'
#
loop_
_entity.id
_entity.type
_entity.pdbx_description
1 polymer ?
#
loop_
_entity_poly.entity_id
_entity_poly.type
_entity_poly.pdbx_seq_one_letter_code
_entity_poly.pdbx_strand_id
1 'polypeptide(L)'
;MAQPRSQQVSLDATPYYHCISRCVRRAFLCGLDPFTQQNYEYRRDLIEKRLYELADIFCIDLCSYAIMSNHYHCVLHIYQERAIKLSFDDVIERLCPWMDGSKAMQGANC
;
A
#
# COMPACT_ATOMS: atom_id res chain seq x y z
N MET A 1 -21.59 -5.41 13.29
CA MET A 1 -20.31 -6.00 13.76
C MET A 1 -19.27 -5.82 12.68
N ALA A 2 -17.99 -5.69 13.06
CA ALA A 2 -16.89 -5.72 12.08
C ALA A 2 -16.73 -7.16 11.55
N GLN A 3 -16.67 -7.33 10.23
CA GLN A 3 -16.39 -8.61 9.59
C GLN A 3 -14.87 -8.81 9.45
N PRO A 4 -14.34 -10.04 9.57
CA PRO A 4 -12.93 -10.29 9.31
C PRO A 4 -12.60 -10.00 7.85
N ARG A 5 -11.42 -9.43 7.58
CA ARG A 5 -11.02 -9.01 6.22
C ARG A 5 -11.10 -10.14 5.19
N SER A 6 -10.83 -11.37 5.59
CA SER A 6 -10.96 -12.56 4.73
C SER A 6 -12.38 -12.82 4.23
N GLN A 7 -13.39 -12.30 4.93
CA GLN A 7 -14.81 -12.39 4.54
C GLN A 7 -15.32 -11.12 3.88
N GLN A 8 -14.50 -10.06 3.80
CA GLN A 8 -14.87 -8.79 3.15
C GLN A 8 -14.50 -8.75 1.67
N VAL A 9 -13.68 -9.70 1.20
CA VAL A 9 -13.21 -9.79 -0.19
C VAL A 9 -13.90 -10.96 -0.87
N SER A 10 -14.57 -10.69 -2.00
CA SER A 10 -15.20 -11.68 -2.86
C SER A 10 -14.89 -11.34 -4.32
N LEU A 11 -14.04 -12.17 -4.94
CA LEU A 11 -13.68 -12.01 -6.35
C LEU A 11 -14.84 -12.31 -7.29
N ASP A 12 -15.79 -13.15 -6.85
CA ASP A 12 -17.02 -13.45 -7.60
C ASP A 12 -17.92 -12.21 -7.75
N ALA A 13 -17.90 -11.32 -6.75
CA ALA A 13 -18.69 -10.09 -6.77
C ALA A 13 -17.97 -8.97 -7.54
N THR A 14 -16.69 -8.72 -7.23
CA THR A 14 -15.88 -7.72 -7.93
C THR A 14 -14.39 -7.95 -7.67
N PRO A 15 -13.52 -7.79 -8.68
CA PRO A 15 -12.09 -7.75 -8.49
C PRO A 15 -11.58 -6.36 -8.06
N TYR A 16 -12.43 -5.32 -8.09
CA TYR A 16 -12.08 -3.94 -7.76
C TYR A 16 -12.46 -3.56 -6.33
N TYR A 17 -11.53 -2.91 -5.62
CA TYR A 17 -11.69 -2.49 -4.23
C TYR A 17 -11.18 -1.07 -4.00
N HIS A 18 -11.95 -0.28 -3.24
CA HIS A 18 -11.50 1.01 -2.73
C HIS A 18 -11.00 0.85 -1.30
N CYS A 19 -9.69 0.95 -1.13
CA CYS A 19 -9.03 0.88 0.17
C CYS A 19 -8.71 2.28 0.70
N ILE A 20 -8.91 2.48 1.99
CA ILE A 20 -8.66 3.75 2.67
C ILE A 20 -7.90 3.44 3.95
N SER A 21 -6.80 4.16 4.17
CA SER A 21 -6.07 4.11 5.43
C SER A 21 -5.87 5.52 5.95
N ARG A 22 -6.15 5.72 7.23
CA ARG A 22 -6.11 7.02 7.89
C ARG A 22 -5.24 6.94 9.13
N CYS A 23 -4.36 7.93 9.28
CA CYS A 23 -3.65 8.18 10.52
C CYS A 23 -4.59 8.75 11.57
N VAL A 24 -4.47 8.23 12.79
CA VAL A 24 -5.21 8.72 13.97
C VAL A 24 -4.25 9.47 14.90
N ARG A 25 -4.80 10.12 15.94
CA ARG A 25 -4.01 10.79 16.99
C ARG A 25 -3.03 11.85 16.46
N ARG A 26 -3.43 12.59 15.42
CA ARG A 26 -2.64 13.69 14.82
C ARG A 26 -1.29 13.24 14.25
N ALA A 27 -1.15 11.96 13.90
CA ALA A 27 -0.06 11.53 13.04
C ALA A 27 -0.32 12.00 11.59
N PHE A 28 0.74 12.48 10.94
CA PHE A 28 0.72 12.93 9.55
C PHE A 28 1.53 11.97 8.69
N LEU A 29 0.94 11.54 7.57
CA LEU A 29 1.61 10.79 6.52
C LEU A 29 2.63 11.69 5.79
N CYS A 30 2.16 12.88 5.43
CA CYS A 30 2.90 13.93 4.74
C CYS A 30 2.27 15.30 5.07
N GLY A 31 2.78 16.38 4.49
CA GLY A 31 2.31 17.73 4.75
C GLY A 31 2.97 18.40 5.96
N LEU A 32 2.57 19.66 6.18
CA LEU A 32 3.00 20.48 7.29
C LEU A 32 2.10 20.24 8.50
N ASP A 33 2.67 19.87 9.65
CA ASP A 33 1.94 19.89 10.92
C ASP A 33 1.80 21.34 11.40
N PRO A 34 0.58 21.90 11.49
CA PRO A 34 0.39 23.30 11.87
C PRO A 34 0.80 23.61 13.32
N PHE A 35 0.95 22.60 14.19
CA PHE A 35 1.28 22.81 15.60
C PHE A 35 2.78 22.76 15.87
N THR A 36 3.46 21.75 15.34
CA THR A 36 4.91 21.61 15.49
C THR A 36 5.70 22.34 14.41
N GLN A 37 5.03 22.81 13.34
CA GLN A 37 5.64 23.36 12.12
C GLN A 37 6.57 22.38 11.41
N GLN A 38 6.50 21.08 11.74
CA GLN A 38 7.31 20.07 11.09
C GLN A 38 6.73 19.72 9.71
N ASN A 39 7.58 19.73 8.69
CA ASN A 39 7.19 19.40 7.32
C ASN A 39 7.54 17.94 6.99
N TYR A 40 6.54 17.14 6.66
CA TYR A 40 6.66 15.74 6.26
C TYR A 40 6.37 15.51 4.78
N GLU A 41 6.28 16.57 3.97
CA GLU A 41 5.87 16.48 2.56
C GLU A 41 6.76 15.56 1.72
N TYR A 42 8.05 15.46 2.06
CA TYR A 42 9.01 14.54 1.44
C TYR A 42 8.57 13.06 1.48
N ARG A 43 7.70 12.69 2.43
CA ARG A 43 7.18 11.33 2.56
C ARG A 43 6.14 10.99 1.50
N ARG A 44 5.53 11.97 0.83
CA ARG A 44 4.51 11.72 -0.20
C ARG A 44 5.06 10.83 -1.30
N ASP A 45 6.22 11.17 -1.85
CA ASP A 45 6.86 10.41 -2.92
C ASP A 45 7.29 9.02 -2.45
N LEU A 46 7.70 8.90 -1.17
CA LEU A 46 8.04 7.62 -0.56
C LEU A 46 6.81 6.72 -0.44
N ILE A 47 5.67 7.28 -0.02
CA ILE A 47 4.40 6.56 0.08
C ILE A 47 3.94 6.13 -1.31
N GLU A 48 4.00 7.01 -2.29
CA GLU A 48 3.65 6.71 -3.69
C GLU A 48 4.48 5.57 -4.25
N LYS A 49 5.82 5.65 -4.16
CA LYS A 49 6.71 4.56 -4.59
C LYS A 49 6.37 3.26 -3.89
N ARG A 50 6.07 3.33 -2.58
CA ARG A 50 5.70 2.15 -1.81
C ARG A 50 4.38 1.54 -2.26
N LEU A 51 3.40 2.33 -2.67
CA LEU A 51 2.14 1.81 -3.24
C LEU A 51 2.41 1.01 -4.51
N TYR A 52 3.23 1.52 -5.43
CA TYR A 52 3.60 0.81 -6.65
C TYR A 52 4.39 -0.47 -6.38
N GLU A 53 5.36 -0.43 -5.47
CA GLU A 53 6.12 -1.64 -5.07
C GLU A 53 5.21 -2.73 -4.51
N LEU A 54 4.29 -2.37 -3.61
CA LEU A 54 3.38 -3.36 -3.01
C LEU A 54 2.39 -3.91 -4.03
N ALA A 55 1.90 -3.07 -4.94
CA ALA A 55 1.04 -3.51 -6.04
C ALA A 55 1.72 -4.61 -6.87
N ASP A 56 2.99 -4.40 -7.23
CA ASP A 56 3.76 -5.39 -7.98
C ASP A 56 4.02 -6.68 -7.18
N ILE A 57 4.47 -6.56 -5.93
CA ILE A 57 4.74 -7.72 -5.05
C ILE A 57 3.51 -8.61 -4.89
N PHE A 58 2.34 -8.01 -4.67
CA PHE A 58 1.10 -8.74 -4.36
C PHE A 58 0.25 -9.08 -5.58
N CYS A 59 0.72 -8.84 -6.81
CA CYS A 59 -0.05 -9.08 -8.04
C CYS A 59 -1.41 -8.35 -8.04
N ILE A 60 -1.40 -7.08 -7.64
CA ILE A 60 -2.56 -6.20 -7.62
C ILE A 60 -2.25 -5.00 -8.53
N ASP A 61 -3.22 -4.53 -9.29
CA ASP A 61 -3.06 -3.29 -10.05
C ASP A 61 -3.54 -2.09 -9.22
N LEU A 62 -2.74 -1.02 -9.20
CA LEU A 62 -3.13 0.25 -8.61
C LEU A 62 -3.83 1.11 -9.67
N CYS A 63 -5.16 1.02 -9.74
CA CYS A 63 -5.95 1.74 -10.74
C CYS A 63 -5.96 3.26 -10.52
N SER A 64 -6.02 3.69 -9.27
CA SER A 64 -5.91 5.10 -8.90
C SER A 64 -5.52 5.25 -7.43
N TYR A 65 -4.95 6.39 -7.06
CA TYR A 65 -4.65 6.72 -5.67
C TYR A 65 -4.79 8.22 -5.41
N ALA A 66 -5.00 8.57 -4.15
CA ALA A 66 -4.93 9.94 -3.66
C ALA A 66 -4.24 9.93 -2.28
N ILE A 67 -3.12 10.64 -2.16
CA ILE A 67 -2.38 10.76 -0.90
C ILE A 67 -2.69 12.13 -0.29
N MET A 68 -3.15 12.16 0.95
CA MET A 68 -3.43 13.36 1.72
C MET A 68 -2.56 13.35 2.98
N SER A 69 -2.52 14.48 3.69
CA SER A 69 -1.65 14.64 4.86
C SER A 69 -1.92 13.65 5.99
N ASN A 70 -3.15 13.16 6.13
CA ASN A 70 -3.56 12.26 7.22
C ASN A 70 -4.23 10.96 6.75
N HIS A 71 -4.40 10.74 5.45
CA HIS A 71 -4.95 9.50 4.91
C HIS A 71 -4.61 9.35 3.43
N TYR A 72 -4.77 8.13 2.92
CA TYR A 72 -4.73 7.89 1.50
C TYR A 72 -5.90 7.00 1.06
N HIS A 73 -6.24 7.13 -0.21
CA HIS A 73 -7.22 6.31 -0.92
C HIS A 73 -6.51 5.57 -2.03
N CYS A 74 -6.81 4.29 -2.22
CA CYS A 74 -6.34 3.48 -3.34
C CYS A 74 -7.51 2.72 -3.96
N VAL A 75 -7.64 2.77 -5.27
CA VAL A 75 -8.50 1.85 -6.03
C VAL A 75 -7.60 0.76 -6.57
N LEU A 76 -7.90 -0.47 -6.17
CA LEU A 76 -7.11 -1.66 -6.44
C LEU A 76 -7.90 -2.62 -7.32
N HIS A 77 -7.21 -3.36 -8.17
CA HIS A 77 -7.76 -4.47 -8.94
C HIS A 77 -6.96 -5.74 -8.65
N ILE A 78 -7.63 -6.80 -8.21
CA ILE A 78 -6.97 -8.07 -7.88
C ILE A 78 -6.75 -8.86 -9.18
N TYR A 79 -5.48 -9.01 -9.58
CA TYR A 79 -5.12 -9.73 -10.79
C TYR A 79 -4.87 -11.22 -10.47
N GLN A 80 -5.96 -11.97 -10.32
CA GLN A 80 -5.92 -13.37 -9.90
C GLN A 80 -5.12 -14.28 -10.86
N GLU A 81 -5.27 -14.12 -12.18
CA GLU A 81 -4.52 -14.97 -13.11
C GLU A 81 -3.01 -14.77 -13.04
N ARG A 82 -2.55 -13.53 -12.79
CA ARG A 82 -1.13 -13.22 -12.63
C ARG A 82 -0.58 -13.95 -11.40
N ALA A 83 -1.32 -13.89 -10.29
CA ALA A 83 -0.94 -14.58 -9.06
C ALA A 83 -0.87 -16.11 -9.23
N ILE A 84 -1.85 -16.72 -9.92
CA ILE A 84 -1.89 -18.17 -10.17
C ILE A 84 -0.75 -18.65 -11.07
N LYS A 85 -0.29 -17.81 -12.01
CA LYS A 85 0.79 -18.13 -12.94
C LYS A 85 2.18 -18.05 -12.30
N LEU A 86 2.32 -17.52 -11.07
CA LEU A 86 3.60 -17.45 -10.39
C LEU A 86 4.10 -18.84 -9.98
N SER A 87 5.37 -19.12 -10.26
CA SER A 87 6.07 -20.25 -9.67
C SER A 87 6.40 -20.01 -8.19
N PHE A 88 6.90 -21.04 -7.51
CA PHE A 88 7.38 -20.88 -6.13
C PHE A 88 8.59 -19.94 -6.05
N ASP A 89 9.53 -20.07 -6.99
CA ASP A 89 10.72 -19.21 -7.07
C ASP A 89 10.33 -17.75 -7.32
N ASP A 90 9.37 -17.54 -8.23
CA ASP A 90 8.74 -16.24 -8.50
C ASP A 90 8.17 -15.58 -7.23
N VAL A 91 7.51 -16.36 -6.37
CA VAL A 91 6.94 -15.86 -5.11
C VAL A 91 8.06 -15.47 -4.14
N ILE A 92 9.11 -16.30 -4.03
CA ILE A 92 10.27 -16.02 -3.17
C ILE A 92 10.97 -14.72 -3.60
N GLU A 93 11.28 -14.58 -4.89
CA GLU A 93 11.99 -13.42 -5.43
C GLU A 93 11.24 -12.11 -5.20
N ARG A 94 9.90 -12.17 -5.25
CA ARG A 94 9.03 -11.00 -5.00
C ARG A 94 8.88 -10.70 -3.51
N LEU A 95 8.58 -11.72 -2.69
CA LEU A 95 8.12 -11.53 -1.30
C LEU A 95 9.27 -11.50 -0.27
N CYS A 96 10.31 -12.34 -0.40
CA CYS A 96 11.37 -12.42 0.61
C CYS A 96 12.10 -11.09 0.83
N PRO A 97 12.51 -10.33 -0.21
CA PRO A 97 13.15 -9.03 0.01
C PRO A 97 12.27 -8.02 0.74
N TRP A 98 10.95 -8.14 0.60
CA TRP A 98 10.00 -7.30 1.31
C TRP A 98 9.89 -7.71 2.80
N MET A 99 9.84 -9.02 3.09
CA MET A 99 9.73 -9.56 4.46
C MET A 99 10.99 -9.31 5.29
N ASP A 100 12.18 -9.45 4.68
CA ASP A 100 13.46 -9.29 5.36
C ASP A 100 13.81 -7.82 5.65
N GLY A 101 12.94 -6.89 5.26
CA GLY A 101 13.15 -5.46 5.44
C GLY A 101 14.18 -4.86 4.48
N SER A 102 14.86 -5.67 3.65
CA SER A 102 15.87 -5.22 2.70
C SER A 102 15.31 -4.26 1.65
N LYS A 103 14.03 -4.40 1.28
CA LYS A 103 13.25 -3.42 0.49
C LYS A 103 12.33 -2.53 1.33
N ALA A 104 12.13 -2.78 2.63
CA ALA A 104 11.17 -2.01 3.44
C ALA A 104 11.72 -0.69 4.00
N MET A 105 13.05 -0.51 4.02
CA MET A 105 13.72 0.64 4.64
C MET A 105 14.55 1.52 3.69
N GLN A 106 14.45 1.35 2.36
CA GLN A 106 15.25 2.16 1.43
C GLN A 106 14.79 3.63 1.31
N GLY A 107 13.68 4.01 1.95
CA GLY A 107 13.21 5.40 2.06
C GLY A 107 13.41 6.06 3.43
N ALA A 108 14.03 5.38 4.40
CA ALA A 108 14.12 5.86 5.79
C ALA A 108 15.43 6.61 6.12
N ASN A 109 16.33 6.81 5.15
CA ASN A 109 17.54 7.61 5.32
C ASN A 109 17.29 9.07 4.89
N CYS A 110 16.62 9.83 5.75
CA CYS A 110 16.64 11.29 5.84
C CYS A 110 16.47 11.67 7.32
#